data_AF-A0A7V9P4B8-F1
#
_entry.id   AF-A0A7V9P4B8-F1
#
_cell.length_a   1.000
_cell.length_b   1.000
_cell.length_c   1.000
_cell.angle_alpha   90.00
_cell.angle_beta   90.00
_cell.angle_gamma   90.00
#
_symmetry.space_group_name_H-M   'P 1'
#
loop_
_entity.id
_entity.type
_entity.pdbx_description
1 polymer ?
#
loop_
_entity_poly.entity_id
_entity_poly.type
_entity_poly.pdbx_seq_one_letter_code
_entity_poly.pdbx_strand_id
1 'polypeptide(L)'
;MRPGEVLGEAWGLYKAHWRHLLPVAFVVYLLLSLFVLLLAALLGWLGVIAGVFVSLAGVFWLQGTLVVAVEDVRDGRADLSIRETLSRVRPRMNTLGVAGILAAIGITLGLLLLIVPGLVLATWWLLIVPVIVLESRSVFESFGRSRELVRGNGWNVFGLIVLTFLILIAVGIVVGLLLALVLSPLPEWLEQYVQNVVSNTIFAPFVALAFTLAYFKLRGEREHVSVPPAA
;
A
#
# COMPACT_ATOMS: atom_id res chain seq x y z
N MET A 1 -14.44 -9.96 10.25
CA MET A 1 -13.92 -9.84 8.85
C MET A 1 -13.45 -11.19 8.31
N ARG A 2 -13.82 -11.58 7.07
CA ARG A 2 -13.27 -12.77 6.38
C ARG A 2 -12.31 -12.35 5.24
N PRO A 3 -11.08 -12.91 5.16
CA PRO A 3 -10.08 -12.47 4.18
C PRO A 3 -10.51 -12.61 2.71
N GLY A 4 -11.09 -13.77 2.36
CA GLY A 4 -11.52 -14.04 0.98
C GLY A 4 -12.63 -13.10 0.50
N GLU A 5 -13.54 -12.71 1.39
CA GLU A 5 -14.60 -11.74 1.06
C GLU A 5 -14.01 -10.34 0.79
N VAL A 6 -13.03 -9.91 1.60
CA VAL A 6 -12.32 -8.63 1.39
C VAL A 6 -11.57 -8.63 0.06
N LEU A 7 -10.89 -9.73 -0.27
CA LEU A 7 -10.14 -9.84 -1.52
C LEU A 7 -11.05 -9.93 -2.75
N GLY A 8 -12.19 -10.62 -2.63
CA GLY A 8 -13.19 -10.66 -3.69
C GLY A 8 -13.80 -9.28 -3.97
N GLU A 9 -14.11 -8.53 -2.92
CA GLU A 9 -14.61 -7.15 -3.02
C GLU A 9 -13.54 -6.20 -3.61
N ALA A 10 -12.29 -6.31 -3.13
CA ALA A 10 -11.16 -5.57 -3.68
C ALA A 10 -10.96 -5.85 -5.18
N TRP A 11 -11.06 -7.12 -5.60
CA TRP A 11 -10.99 -7.50 -7.01
C TRP A 11 -12.16 -6.95 -7.82
N GLY A 12 -13.36 -6.94 -7.26
CA GLY A 12 -14.55 -6.33 -7.87
C GLY A 12 -14.34 -4.84 -8.16
N LEU A 13 -13.92 -4.09 -7.14
CA LEU A 13 -13.63 -2.66 -7.27
C LEU A 13 -12.46 -2.38 -8.22
N TYR A 14 -11.39 -3.19 -8.16
CA TYR A 14 -10.25 -3.07 -9.06
C TYR A 14 -10.71 -3.21 -10.52
N LYS A 15 -11.49 -4.25 -10.85
CA LYS A 15 -12.01 -4.45 -12.22
C LYS A 15 -13.00 -3.38 -12.65
N ALA A 16 -13.80 -2.83 -11.72
CA ALA A 16 -14.74 -1.76 -12.05
C ALA A 16 -14.02 -0.42 -12.34
N HIS A 17 -12.91 -0.15 -11.64
CA HIS A 17 -12.26 1.17 -11.64
C HIS A 17 -10.80 1.16 -12.12
N TRP A 18 -10.34 0.10 -12.80
CA TRP A 18 -8.93 -0.02 -13.25
C TRP A 18 -8.48 1.16 -14.12
N ARG A 19 -9.39 1.73 -14.92
CA ARG A 19 -9.12 2.89 -15.80
C ARG A 19 -8.81 4.16 -15.01
N HIS A 20 -9.26 4.25 -13.77
CA HIS A 20 -8.97 5.35 -12.86
C HIS A 20 -7.73 5.02 -12.00
N LEU A 21 -7.66 3.80 -11.47
CA LEU A 21 -6.61 3.39 -10.53
C LEU A 21 -5.24 3.18 -11.18
N LEU A 22 -5.18 2.57 -12.37
CA LEU A 22 -3.89 2.29 -13.02
C LEU A 22 -3.16 3.57 -13.45
N PRO A 23 -3.80 4.59 -14.06
CA PRO A 23 -3.10 5.83 -14.40
C PRO A 23 -2.56 6.57 -13.18
N VAL A 24 -3.33 6.61 -12.08
CA VAL A 24 -2.87 7.22 -10.81
C VAL A 24 -1.61 6.51 -10.32
N ALA A 25 -1.65 5.17 -10.22
CA ALA A 25 -0.51 4.38 -9.79
C ALA A 25 0.69 4.52 -10.73
N PHE A 26 0.45 4.47 -12.05
CA PHE A 26 1.49 4.60 -13.08
C PHE A 26 2.21 5.94 -12.98
N VAL A 27 1.48 7.06 -12.94
CA VAL A 27 2.08 8.39 -12.85
C VAL A 27 2.92 8.53 -11.58
N VAL A 28 2.38 8.09 -10.45
CA VAL A 28 3.08 8.19 -9.16
C VAL A 28 4.35 7.32 -9.16
N TYR A 29 4.27 6.05 -9.60
CA TYR A 29 5.44 5.17 -9.67
C TYR A 29 6.47 5.63 -10.69
N LEU A 30 6.03 6.11 -11.85
CA LEU A 30 6.94 6.60 -12.88
C LEU A 30 7.72 7.81 -12.37
N LEU A 31 7.05 8.78 -11.73
CA LEU A 31 7.71 9.94 -11.16
C LEU A 31 8.68 9.55 -10.03
N LEU A 32 8.26 8.65 -9.14
CA LEU A 32 9.10 8.17 -8.05
C LEU A 32 10.34 7.44 -8.56
N SER A 33 10.17 6.52 -9.51
CA SER A 33 11.25 5.70 -10.08
C SER A 33 12.23 6.55 -10.90
N LEU A 34 11.74 7.50 -11.69
CA LEU A 34 12.59 8.46 -12.41
C LEU A 34 13.39 9.33 -11.44
N PHE A 35 12.79 9.77 -10.34
CA PHE A 35 13.49 10.56 -9.33
C PHE A 35 14.58 9.75 -8.63
N VAL A 36 14.30 8.50 -8.27
CA VAL A 36 15.31 7.58 -7.71
C VAL A 36 16.44 7.30 -8.71
N LEU A 37 16.11 7.10 -10.00
CA LEU A 37 17.08 6.92 -11.07
C LEU A 37 17.97 8.16 -11.23
N LEU A 38 17.38 9.36 -11.18
CA LEU A 38 18.09 10.63 -11.25
C LEU A 38 19.05 10.79 -10.07
N LEU A 39 18.63 10.46 -8.85
CA LEU A 39 19.51 10.49 -7.68
C LEU A 39 20.72 9.57 -7.88
N ALA A 40 20.50 8.33 -8.30
CA ALA A 40 21.57 7.37 -8.57
C ALA A 40 22.53 7.89 -9.67
N ALA A 41 22.00 8.48 -10.74
CA ALA A 41 22.80 9.02 -11.83
C ALA A 41 23.65 10.22 -11.41
N LEU A 42 23.11 11.13 -10.59
CA LEU A 42 23.79 12.37 -10.19
C LEU A 42 24.78 12.18 -9.04
N LEU A 43 24.48 11.28 -8.11
CA LEU A 43 25.20 11.14 -6.84
C LEU A 43 25.93 9.79 -6.70
N GLY A 44 25.87 8.93 -7.72
CA GLY A 44 26.46 7.60 -7.70
C GLY A 44 25.93 6.75 -6.54
N TRP A 45 26.85 6.14 -5.78
CA TRP A 45 26.49 5.27 -4.64
C TRP A 45 25.72 6.00 -3.53
N LEU A 46 25.99 7.29 -3.29
CA LEU A 46 25.21 8.11 -2.35
C LEU A 46 23.77 8.29 -2.84
N GLY A 47 23.59 8.42 -4.15
CA GLY A 47 22.29 8.50 -4.81
C GLY A 47 21.49 7.22 -4.68
N VAL A 48 22.15 6.06 -4.77
CA VAL A 48 21.53 4.75 -4.55
C VAL A 48 21.02 4.65 -3.10
N ILE A 49 21.84 5.02 -2.11
CA ILE A 49 21.45 5.01 -0.69
C ILE A 49 20.26 5.95 -0.46
N ALA A 50 20.34 7.19 -0.94
CA ALA A 50 19.24 8.15 -0.84
C ALA A 50 17.96 7.62 -1.53
N GLY A 51 18.13 6.98 -2.68
CA GLY A 51 17.07 6.34 -3.46
C GLY A 51 16.31 5.26 -2.69
N VAL A 52 16.99 4.50 -1.83
CA VAL A 52 16.34 3.51 -0.94
C VAL A 52 15.41 4.19 0.06
N PHE A 53 15.84 5.28 0.71
CA PHE A 53 14.98 6.00 1.65
C PHE A 53 13.80 6.67 0.94
N VAL A 54 14.05 7.22 -0.25
CA VAL A 54 13.01 7.84 -1.08
C VAL A 54 12.01 6.81 -1.58
N SER A 55 12.45 5.63 -2.02
CA SER A 55 11.55 4.57 -2.48
C SER A 55 10.70 4.04 -1.33
N LEU A 56 11.29 3.86 -0.14
CA LEU A 56 10.54 3.50 1.07
C LEU A 56 9.45 4.53 1.38
N ALA A 57 9.79 5.82 1.48
CA ALA A 57 8.81 6.87 1.71
C ALA A 57 7.75 6.94 0.60
N GLY A 58 8.18 6.78 -0.65
CA GLY A 58 7.33 6.81 -1.83
C GLY A 58 6.28 5.70 -1.86
N VAL A 59 6.60 4.48 -1.38
CA VAL A 59 5.63 3.40 -1.23
C VAL A 59 4.49 3.79 -0.27
N PHE A 60 4.81 4.41 0.86
CA PHE A 60 3.79 4.86 1.82
C PHE A 60 2.98 6.05 1.29
N TRP A 61 3.60 6.97 0.55
CA TRP A 61 2.91 8.08 -0.11
C TRP A 61 1.94 7.59 -1.17
N LEU A 62 2.37 6.64 -1.99
CA LEU A 62 1.52 6.01 -2.98
C LEU A 62 0.36 5.29 -2.31
N GLN A 63 0.64 4.49 -1.27
CA GLN A 63 -0.41 3.82 -0.50
C GLN A 63 -1.42 4.84 0.00
N GLY A 64 -0.98 5.95 0.60
CA GLY A 64 -1.91 7.00 1.05
C GLY A 64 -2.71 7.65 -0.07
N THR A 65 -2.10 7.87 -1.24
CA THR A 65 -2.78 8.38 -2.45
C THR A 65 -3.85 7.41 -2.94
N LEU A 66 -3.53 6.12 -2.95
CA LEU A 66 -4.46 5.08 -3.35
C LEU A 66 -5.57 4.89 -2.31
N VAL A 67 -5.31 5.06 -1.01
CA VAL A 67 -6.37 5.06 0.01
C VAL A 67 -7.43 6.12 -0.29
N VAL A 68 -7.01 7.36 -0.63
CA VAL A 68 -7.95 8.43 -1.00
C VAL A 68 -8.72 8.07 -2.28
N ALA A 69 -8.05 7.52 -3.29
CA ALA A 69 -8.72 7.07 -4.51
C ALA A 69 -9.73 5.93 -4.23
N VAL A 70 -9.40 5.02 -3.31
CA VAL A 70 -10.29 3.93 -2.91
C VAL A 70 -11.49 4.43 -2.12
N GLU A 71 -11.30 5.40 -1.24
CA GLU A 71 -12.40 6.08 -0.54
C GLU A 71 -13.38 6.70 -1.55
N ASP A 72 -12.85 7.43 -2.54
CA ASP A 72 -13.67 8.08 -3.57
C ASP A 72 -14.43 7.10 -4.48
N VAL A 73 -13.76 6.00 -4.86
CA VAL A 73 -14.38 4.89 -5.61
C VAL A 73 -15.45 4.20 -4.79
N ARG A 74 -15.22 4.00 -3.49
CA ARG A 74 -16.18 3.37 -2.57
C ARG A 74 -17.41 4.25 -2.36
N ASP A 75 -17.22 5.57 -2.31
CA ASP A 75 -18.31 6.55 -2.20
C ASP A 75 -19.07 6.74 -3.54
N GLY A 76 -18.70 6.00 -4.59
CA GLY A 76 -19.40 5.96 -5.87
C GLY A 76 -19.13 7.16 -6.77
N ARG A 77 -18.15 8.00 -6.43
CA ARG A 77 -17.82 9.21 -7.20
C ARG A 77 -16.84 8.90 -8.33
N ALA A 78 -15.73 8.24 -7.99
CA ALA A 78 -14.63 7.91 -8.91
C ALA A 78 -14.23 9.10 -9.83
N ASP A 79 -14.34 10.32 -9.32
CA ASP A 79 -14.26 11.57 -10.08
C ASP A 79 -12.98 12.36 -9.77
N LEU A 80 -12.23 11.99 -8.72
CA LEU A 80 -11.04 12.73 -8.33
C LEU A 80 -9.96 12.74 -9.40
N SER A 81 -9.58 13.93 -9.83
CA SER A 81 -8.41 14.07 -10.69
C SER A 81 -7.14 13.68 -9.92
N ILE A 82 -6.10 13.22 -10.64
CA ILE A 82 -4.79 12.88 -10.06
C ILE A 82 -4.27 14.02 -9.17
N ARG A 83 -4.48 15.27 -9.59
CA ARG A 83 -4.06 16.47 -8.86
C ARG A 83 -4.80 16.65 -7.54
N GLU A 84 -6.11 16.41 -7.53
CA GLU A 84 -6.92 16.51 -6.33
C GLU A 84 -6.57 15.42 -5.32
N THR A 85 -6.40 14.18 -5.78
CA THR A 85 -5.96 13.05 -4.93
C THR A 85 -4.61 13.36 -4.28
N LEU A 86 -3.64 13.84 -5.06
CA LEU A 86 -2.33 14.24 -4.54
C LEU A 86 -2.42 15.42 -3.55
N SER A 87 -3.29 16.39 -3.83
CA SER A 87 -3.47 17.56 -2.95
C SER A 87 -4.06 17.18 -1.59
N ARG A 88 -4.95 16.18 -1.53
CA ARG A 88 -5.55 15.67 -0.29
C ARG A 88 -4.55 14.91 0.59
N VAL A 89 -3.57 14.25 -0.02
CA VAL A 89 -2.52 13.50 0.70
C VAL A 89 -1.34 14.38 1.08
N ARG A 90 -1.08 15.47 0.35
CA ARG A 90 0.07 16.36 0.57
C ARG A 90 0.30 16.77 2.04
N PRO A 91 -0.71 17.17 2.83
CA PRO A 91 -0.50 17.55 4.23
C PRO A 91 -0.02 16.38 5.11
N ARG A 92 -0.29 15.15 4.70
CA ARG A 92 -0.01 13.92 5.44
C ARG A 92 1.24 13.19 4.96
N MET A 93 1.90 13.66 3.88
CA MET A 93 3.08 13.00 3.31
C MET A 93 4.21 12.82 4.33
N ASN A 94 4.49 13.83 5.15
CA ASN A 94 5.54 13.73 6.17
C ASN A 94 5.18 12.67 7.23
N THR A 95 3.93 12.66 7.69
CA THR A 95 3.42 11.66 8.64
C THR A 95 3.48 10.25 8.07
N LEU A 96 3.06 10.07 6.81
CA LEU A 96 3.13 8.78 6.10
C LEU A 96 4.57 8.30 5.91
N GLY A 97 5.49 9.19 5.56
CA GLY A 97 6.90 8.87 5.37
C GLY A 97 7.54 8.42 6.68
N VAL A 98 7.38 9.19 7.76
CA VAL A 98 7.95 8.86 9.07
C VAL A 98 7.31 7.60 9.65
N ALA A 99 5.98 7.49 9.65
CA ALA A 99 5.29 6.30 10.13
C ALA A 99 5.68 5.06 9.32
N GLY A 100 5.82 5.21 8.01
CA GLY A 100 6.23 4.15 7.12
C GLY A 100 7.64 3.65 7.40
N ILE A 101 8.61 4.56 7.58
CA ILE A 101 9.98 4.21 7.94
C ILE A 101 10.03 3.50 9.30
N LEU A 102 9.31 4.00 10.31
CA LEU A 102 9.24 3.37 11.62
C LEU A 102 8.62 1.97 11.56
N ALA A 103 7.54 1.80 10.78
CA ALA A 103 6.90 0.52 10.58
C ALA A 103 7.83 -0.47 9.86
N ALA A 104 8.50 -0.02 8.79
CA ALA A 104 9.46 -0.82 8.05
C ALA A 104 10.61 -1.29 8.95
N ILE A 105 11.23 -0.38 9.72
CA ILE A 105 12.30 -0.73 10.66
C ILE A 105 11.82 -1.73 11.70
N GLY A 106 10.67 -1.49 12.33
CA GLY A 106 10.15 -2.38 13.37
C GLY A 106 9.80 -3.77 12.84
N ILE A 107 9.16 -3.86 11.66
CA ILE A 107 8.83 -5.14 11.02
C ILE A 107 10.10 -5.88 10.60
N THR A 108 11.05 -5.19 9.95
CA THR A 108 12.31 -5.80 9.52
C THR A 108 13.13 -6.31 10.70
N LEU A 109 13.31 -5.50 11.75
CA LEU A 109 14.00 -5.94 12.97
C LEU A 109 13.28 -7.12 13.63
N GLY A 110 11.95 -7.08 13.67
CA GLY A 110 11.13 -8.19 14.13
C GLY A 110 11.44 -9.46 13.35
N LEU A 111 11.34 -9.42 12.02
CA LEU A 111 11.59 -10.57 11.14
C LEU A 111 13.02 -11.11 11.26
N LEU A 112 14.02 -10.22 11.40
CA LEU A 112 15.44 -10.59 11.52
C LEU A 112 15.77 -11.24 12.87
N LEU A 113 15.24 -10.70 13.97
CA LEU A 113 15.46 -11.26 15.30
C LEU A 113 14.73 -12.60 15.45
N LEU A 114 13.44 -12.61 15.12
CA LEU A 114 12.55 -13.76 15.26
C LEU A 114 11.37 -13.57 14.28
N ILE A 115 11.26 -14.43 13.27
CA ILE A 115 10.22 -14.35 12.21
C ILE A 115 8.83 -14.04 12.79
N VAL A 116 8.46 -14.68 13.91
CA VAL A 116 7.14 -14.53 14.55
C VAL A 116 6.84 -13.07 14.99
N PRO A 117 7.66 -12.40 15.83
CA PRO A 117 7.52 -10.96 16.11
C PRO A 117 7.35 -10.08 14.87
N GLY A 118 8.12 -10.31 13.80
CA GLY A 118 7.98 -9.55 12.56
C GLY A 118 6.59 -9.68 11.93
N LEU A 119 6.05 -10.91 11.86
CA LEU A 119 4.70 -11.18 11.35
C LEU A 119 3.60 -10.58 12.24
N VAL A 120 3.80 -10.60 13.56
CA VAL A 120 2.86 -9.98 14.52
C VAL A 120 2.82 -8.46 14.31
N LEU A 121 3.98 -7.81 14.16
CA LEU A 121 4.05 -6.37 13.88
C LEU A 121 3.42 -6.02 12.54
N ALA A 122 3.72 -6.78 11.48
CA ALA A 122 3.09 -6.58 10.17
C ALA A 122 1.57 -6.67 10.24
N THR A 123 1.04 -7.61 11.05
CA THR A 123 -0.39 -7.76 11.28
C THR A 123 -0.99 -6.57 12.03
N TRP A 124 -0.36 -6.13 13.12
CA TRP A 124 -0.85 -4.99 13.92
C TRP A 124 -0.77 -3.65 13.19
N TRP A 125 0.18 -3.50 12.27
CA TRP A 125 0.49 -2.24 11.60
C TRP A 125 -0.03 -2.15 10.17
N LEU A 126 -0.79 -3.16 9.72
CA LEU A 126 -1.38 -3.20 8.39
C LEU A 126 -2.20 -1.94 8.05
N LEU A 127 -2.89 -1.38 9.05
CA LEU A 127 -3.88 -0.31 8.86
C LEU A 127 -3.32 1.09 9.19
N ILE A 128 -2.00 1.24 9.35
CA ILE A 128 -1.38 2.55 9.66
C ILE A 128 -1.72 3.60 8.59
N VAL A 129 -1.57 3.26 7.31
CA VAL A 129 -1.83 4.18 6.21
C VAL A 129 -3.28 4.67 6.19
N PRO A 130 -4.31 3.78 6.16
CA PRO A 130 -5.69 4.25 6.18
C PRO A 130 -6.05 5.00 7.46
N VAL A 131 -5.45 4.67 8.61
CA VAL A 131 -5.64 5.46 9.84
C VAL A 131 -5.07 6.88 9.72
N ILE A 132 -3.86 7.05 9.17
CA ILE A 132 -3.27 8.39 8.98
C ILE A 132 -4.11 9.20 7.99
N VAL A 133 -4.49 8.59 6.87
CA VAL A 133 -5.18 9.30 5.78
C VAL A 133 -6.63 9.62 6.14
N LEU A 134 -7.38 8.65 6.64
CA LEU A 134 -8.82 8.74 6.84
C LEU A 134 -9.20 9.24 8.23
N GLU A 135 -8.40 8.96 9.26
CA GLU A 135 -8.64 9.49 10.62
C GLU A 135 -7.77 10.72 10.95
N SER A 136 -6.88 11.15 10.06
CA SER A 136 -5.99 12.31 10.28
C SER A 136 -5.10 12.19 11.52
N ARG A 137 -4.72 10.97 11.90
CA ARG A 137 -3.90 10.70 13.10
C ARG A 137 -2.44 11.05 12.89
N SER A 138 -1.76 11.41 13.97
CA SER A 138 -0.30 11.59 13.98
C SER A 138 0.44 10.26 13.86
N VAL A 139 1.76 10.31 13.70
CA VAL A 139 2.64 9.14 13.52
C VAL A 139 2.36 8.10 14.61
N PHE A 140 2.63 8.39 15.89
CA PHE A 140 2.52 7.39 16.95
C PHE A 140 1.08 6.97 17.27
N GLU A 141 0.12 7.90 17.15
CA GLU A 141 -1.31 7.57 17.33
C GLU A 141 -1.78 6.54 16.31
N SER A 142 -1.28 6.62 15.07
CA SER A 142 -1.66 5.67 14.02
C SER A 142 -1.27 4.22 14.32
N PHE A 143 -0.13 3.99 14.96
CA PHE A 143 0.30 2.65 15.38
C PHE A 143 -0.61 2.07 16.46
N GLY A 144 -0.94 2.88 17.48
CA GLY A 144 -1.83 2.48 18.56
C GLY A 144 -3.23 2.17 18.02
N ARG A 145 -3.76 3.06 17.19
CA ARG A 145 -5.09 2.91 16.57
C ARG A 145 -5.17 1.73 15.61
N SER A 146 -4.16 1.51 14.77
CA SER A 146 -4.10 0.32 13.89
C SER A 146 -4.16 -0.98 14.71
N ARG A 147 -3.40 -1.06 15.80
CA ARG A 147 -3.41 -2.22 16.70
C ARG A 147 -4.76 -2.41 17.38
N GLU A 148 -5.42 -1.32 17.78
CA GLU A 148 -6.77 -1.36 18.36
C GLU A 148 -7.80 -1.93 17.38
N LEU A 149 -7.78 -1.47 16.13
CA LEU A 149 -8.66 -1.97 15.06
C LEU A 149 -8.44 -3.46 14.77
N VAL A 150 -7.17 -3.89 14.73
CA VAL A 150 -6.78 -5.28 14.44
C VAL A 150 -7.03 -6.24 15.62
N ARG A 151 -7.03 -5.72 16.87
CA ARG A 151 -7.20 -6.55 18.07
C ARG A 151 -8.50 -7.37 17.96
N GLY A 152 -8.46 -8.66 18.34
CA GLY A 152 -9.60 -9.57 18.20
C GLY A 152 -9.81 -10.17 16.81
N ASN A 153 -9.19 -9.59 15.76
CA ASN A 153 -9.26 -10.07 14.38
C ASN A 153 -7.88 -10.46 13.79
N GLY A 154 -6.85 -10.62 14.63
CA GLY A 154 -5.46 -10.80 14.19
C GLY A 154 -5.24 -11.94 13.18
N TRP A 155 -5.86 -13.11 13.37
CA TRP A 155 -5.76 -14.23 12.42
C TRP A 155 -6.38 -13.93 11.06
N ASN A 156 -7.50 -13.20 11.03
CA ASN A 156 -8.12 -12.78 9.78
C ASN A 156 -7.25 -11.74 9.07
N VAL A 157 -6.67 -10.80 9.81
CA VAL A 157 -5.76 -9.79 9.23
C VAL A 157 -4.48 -10.44 8.70
N PHE A 158 -3.91 -11.39 9.45
CA PHE A 158 -2.77 -12.17 8.99
C PHE A 158 -3.11 -13.00 7.75
N GLY A 159 -4.26 -13.69 7.74
CA GLY A 159 -4.74 -14.43 6.58
C GLY A 159 -4.93 -13.52 5.36
N LEU A 160 -5.44 -12.30 5.54
CA LEU A 160 -5.55 -11.31 4.46
C LEU A 160 -4.16 -10.95 3.90
N ILE A 161 -3.19 -10.70 4.76
CA ILE A 161 -1.80 -10.42 4.35
C ILE A 161 -1.28 -11.58 3.51
N VAL A 162 -1.34 -12.80 4.05
CA VAL A 162 -0.83 -14.01 3.37
C VAL A 162 -1.51 -14.24 2.03
N LEU A 163 -2.85 -14.22 1.97
CA LEU A 163 -3.57 -14.41 0.71
C LEU A 163 -3.25 -13.30 -0.30
N THR A 164 -3.12 -12.05 0.15
CA THR A 164 -2.70 -10.94 -0.74
C THR A 164 -1.33 -11.24 -1.33
N PHE A 165 -0.35 -11.61 -0.51
CA PHE A 165 1.00 -11.95 -1.00
C PHE A 165 0.99 -13.15 -1.95
N LEU A 166 0.21 -14.20 -1.67
CA LEU A 166 0.09 -15.35 -2.58
C LEU A 166 -0.49 -14.96 -3.95
N ILE A 167 -1.51 -14.10 -3.97
CA ILE A 167 -2.07 -13.56 -5.22
C ILE A 167 -1.02 -12.73 -5.96
N LEU A 168 -0.31 -11.85 -5.27
CA LEU A 168 0.72 -11.01 -5.89
C LEU A 168 1.88 -11.84 -6.45
N ILE A 169 2.30 -12.90 -5.76
CA ILE A 169 3.34 -13.82 -6.25
C ILE A 169 2.84 -14.52 -7.52
N ALA A 170 1.63 -15.09 -7.50
CA ALA A 170 1.07 -15.79 -8.65
C ALA A 170 0.94 -14.87 -9.88
N VAL A 171 0.37 -13.68 -9.70
CA VAL A 171 0.25 -12.69 -10.79
C VAL A 171 1.62 -12.17 -11.21
N GLY A 172 2.54 -11.95 -10.26
CA GLY A 172 3.91 -11.50 -10.52
C GLY A 172 4.73 -12.46 -11.35
N ILE A 173 4.60 -13.77 -11.14
CA ILE A 173 5.24 -14.77 -11.99
C ILE A 173 4.71 -14.64 -13.43
N VAL A 174 3.39 -14.58 -13.61
CA VAL A 174 2.78 -14.48 -14.95
C VAL A 174 3.19 -13.18 -15.65
N VAL A 175 3.05 -12.03 -14.98
CA VAL A 175 3.41 -10.72 -15.54
C VAL A 175 4.91 -10.66 -15.82
N GLY A 176 5.75 -11.15 -14.91
CA GLY A 176 7.20 -11.19 -15.07
C GLY A 176 7.64 -12.00 -16.28
N LEU A 177 7.08 -13.21 -16.47
CA LEU A 177 7.38 -14.04 -17.63
C LEU A 177 6.94 -13.39 -18.95
N LEU A 178 5.74 -12.79 -18.98
CA LEU A 178 5.26 -12.08 -20.17
C LEU A 178 6.13 -10.88 -20.52
N LEU A 179 6.51 -10.08 -19.52
CA LEU A 179 7.36 -8.92 -19.73
C LEU A 179 8.78 -9.33 -20.14
N ALA A 180 9.36 -10.36 -19.52
CA ALA A 180 10.67 -10.89 -19.91
C ALA A 180 10.68 -11.33 -21.39
N LEU A 181 9.63 -12.00 -21.85
CA LEU A 181 9.51 -12.39 -23.26
C LEU A 181 9.49 -11.18 -24.19
N VAL A 182 8.65 -10.18 -23.89
CA VAL A 182 8.43 -9.00 -24.73
C VAL A 182 9.63 -8.03 -24.68
N LEU A 183 10.27 -7.91 -23.53
CA LEU A 183 11.34 -6.94 -23.27
C LEU A 183 12.75 -7.53 -23.42
N SER A 184 12.88 -8.84 -23.69
CA SER A 184 14.16 -9.52 -23.91
C SER A 184 15.14 -8.87 -24.89
N PRO A 185 14.71 -8.08 -25.91
CA PRO A 185 15.66 -7.37 -26.77
C PRO A 185 16.29 -6.12 -26.12
N LEU A 186 15.75 -5.65 -24.99
CA LEU A 186 16.23 -4.46 -24.30
C LEU A 186 17.48 -4.77 -23.46
N PRO A 187 18.31 -3.76 -23.14
CA PRO A 187 19.34 -3.90 -22.12
C PRO A 187 18.74 -4.31 -20.78
N GLU A 188 19.44 -5.17 -20.04
CA GLU A 188 18.97 -5.74 -18.76
C GLU A 188 18.47 -4.68 -17.77
N TRP A 189 19.20 -3.56 -17.63
CA TRP A 189 18.79 -2.48 -16.72
C TRP A 189 17.44 -1.86 -17.11
N LEU A 190 17.16 -1.76 -18.40
CA LEU A 190 15.91 -1.17 -18.92
C LEU A 190 14.77 -2.18 -18.81
N GLU A 191 15.02 -3.45 -19.08
CA GLU A 191 14.08 -4.54 -18.81
C GLU A 191 13.64 -4.53 -17.34
N GLN A 192 14.60 -4.55 -16.41
CA GLN A 192 14.33 -4.54 -14.97
C GLN A 192 13.56 -3.29 -14.53
N TYR A 193 13.92 -2.12 -15.07
CA TYR A 193 13.23 -0.87 -14.80
C TYR A 193 11.77 -0.91 -15.26
N VAL A 194 11.51 -1.32 -16.51
CA VAL A 194 10.15 -1.41 -17.06
C VAL A 194 9.34 -2.47 -16.32
N GLN A 195 9.93 -3.64 -16.03
CA GLN A 195 9.29 -4.67 -15.22
C GLN A 195 8.88 -4.15 -13.84
N ASN A 196 9.77 -3.41 -13.16
CA ASN A 196 9.48 -2.80 -11.87
C ASN A 196 8.31 -1.83 -11.96
N VAL A 197 8.33 -0.88 -12.89
CA VAL A 197 7.27 0.14 -13.04
C VAL A 197 5.93 -0.52 -13.37
N VAL A 198 5.89 -1.45 -14.32
CA VAL A 198 4.65 -2.11 -14.75
C VAL A 198 4.07 -2.98 -13.63
N SER A 199 4.89 -3.79 -12.98
CA SER A 199 4.43 -4.69 -11.91
C SER A 199 3.85 -3.90 -10.74
N ASN A 200 4.55 -2.86 -10.31
CA ASN A 200 4.12 -2.01 -9.20
C ASN A 200 2.86 -1.20 -9.52
N THR A 201 2.71 -0.75 -10.78
CA THR A 201 1.49 -0.09 -11.27
C THR A 201 0.26 -1.00 -11.17
N ILE A 202 0.43 -2.30 -11.43
CA ILE A 202 -0.65 -3.29 -11.36
C ILE A 202 -0.97 -3.66 -9.91
N PHE A 203 0.05 -3.87 -9.08
CA PHE A 203 -0.14 -4.42 -7.74
C PHE A 203 -0.60 -3.40 -6.71
N ALA A 204 -0.08 -2.18 -6.76
CA ALA A 204 -0.34 -1.22 -5.69
C ALA A 204 -1.82 -0.88 -5.50
N PRO A 205 -2.63 -0.66 -6.56
CA PRO A 205 -4.06 -0.40 -6.36
C PRO A 205 -4.81 -1.58 -5.75
N PHE A 206 -4.47 -2.81 -6.13
CA PHE A 206 -5.09 -4.00 -5.54
C PHE A 206 -4.78 -4.11 -4.04
N VAL A 207 -3.53 -3.88 -3.65
CA VAL A 207 -3.11 -3.87 -2.23
C VAL A 207 -3.83 -2.76 -1.47
N ALA A 208 -3.87 -1.55 -2.03
CA ALA A 208 -4.55 -0.43 -1.40
C ALA A 208 -6.04 -0.69 -1.21
N LEU A 209 -6.72 -1.27 -2.21
CA LEU A 209 -8.12 -1.71 -2.10
C LEU A 209 -8.31 -2.74 -0.98
N ALA A 210 -7.51 -3.81 -0.98
CA ALA A 210 -7.62 -4.87 0.01
C ALA A 210 -7.45 -4.34 1.44
N PHE A 211 -6.43 -3.51 1.68
CA PHE A 211 -6.12 -3.02 3.02
C PHE A 211 -7.07 -1.90 3.47
N THR A 212 -7.53 -1.05 2.55
CA THR A 212 -8.51 0.01 2.87
C THR A 212 -9.89 -0.59 3.16
N LEU A 213 -10.33 -1.60 2.41
CA LEU A 213 -11.58 -2.31 2.70
C LEU A 213 -11.51 -3.06 4.02
N ALA A 214 -10.36 -3.69 4.32
CA ALA A 214 -10.13 -4.31 5.62
C ALA A 214 -10.23 -3.29 6.77
N TYR A 215 -9.66 -2.09 6.57
CA TYR A 215 -9.80 -0.98 7.51
C TYR A 215 -11.27 -0.61 7.73
N PHE A 216 -12.05 -0.40 6.66
CA PHE A 216 -13.46 -0.02 6.81
C PHE A 216 -14.29 -1.11 7.52
N LYS A 217 -14.06 -2.39 7.22
CA LYS A 217 -14.77 -3.49 7.91
C LYS A 217 -14.42 -3.56 9.39
N LEU A 218 -13.13 -3.50 9.74
CA LEU A 218 -12.68 -3.59 11.13
C LEU A 218 -13.07 -2.34 11.94
N ARG A 219 -13.04 -1.16 11.32
CA ARG A 219 -13.51 0.08 11.94
C ARG A 219 -15.01 0.02 12.23
N GLY A 220 -15.82 -0.41 11.26
CA GLY A 220 -17.26 -0.59 11.47
C GLY A 220 -17.57 -1.57 12.59
N GLU A 221 -16.91 -2.75 12.62
CA GLU A 221 -17.05 -3.72 13.70
C GLU A 221 -16.72 -3.11 15.08
N ARG A 222 -15.71 -2.23 15.15
CA ARG A 222 -15.31 -1.57 16.40
C ARG A 222 -16.27 -0.49 16.85
N GLU A 223 -16.72 0.35 15.94
CA GLU A 223 -17.64 1.44 16.25
C GLU A 223 -19.01 0.90 16.71
N HIS A 224 -19.51 -0.20 16.11
CA HIS A 224 -20.73 -0.87 16.56
C HIS A 224 -20.65 -1.42 17.99
N VAL A 225 -19.49 -1.90 18.43
CA VAL A 225 -19.29 -2.39 19.80
C VAL A 225 -19.24 -1.24 20.81
N SER A 226 -18.85 -0.03 20.38
CA SER A 226 -18.73 1.15 21.26
C SER A 226 -20.04 1.90 21.50
N VAL A 227 -21.09 1.66 20.71
CA VAL A 227 -22.43 2.27 20.89
C VAL A 227 -23.34 1.26 21.62
N PRO A 228 -23.81 1.54 22.86
CA PRO A 228 -24.76 0.66 23.54
C PRO A 228 -26.07 0.56 22.74
N PRO A 229 -26.77 -0.59 22.76
CA PRO A 229 -28.10 -0.67 22.18
C PRO A 229 -28.98 0.41 22.83
N ALA A 230 -29.65 1.23 22.00
CA ALA A 230 -30.67 2.14 22.49
C ALA A 230 -31.71 1.31 23.24
N ALA A 231 -31.79 1.53 24.55
CA ALA A 231 -32.73 0.88 25.45
C ALA A 231 -34.16 1.39 25.21
#